data_AF-A0A261DA07-F1
#
_entry.id   AF-A0A261DA07-F1
#
_cell.length_a   1.000
_cell.length_b   1.000
_cell.length_c   1.000
_cell.angle_alpha   90.00
_cell.angle_beta   90.00
_cell.angle_gamma   90.00
#
_symmetry.space_group_name_H-M   'P 1'
#
loop_
_entity.id
_entity.type
_entity.pdbx_description
1 polymer ?
#
loop_
_entity_poly.entity_id
_entity_poly.type
_entity_poly.pdbx_seq_one_letter_code
_entity_poly.pdbx_strand_id
1 'polypeptide(L)'
;MLYYNSNKGARAARIILNTPNLPEDSMVFYNGGGYFLDAQNVANTKIIANYEDCKAAIIICKFGSGRAILSGVHFEYDPYLMRHSKLLNPIIKPLIKHNKSRIMLVKHILNMLSIEANEKNKQSCKNNVNSY
;
A
#
# COMPACT_ATOMS: atom_id res chain seq x y z
N MET A 1 -22.10 -5.62 0.91
CA MET A 1 -22.92 -4.38 0.87
C MET A 1 -22.17 -3.30 1.62
N LEU A 2 -21.83 -2.19 0.96
CA LEU A 2 -21.13 -1.04 1.56
C LEU A 2 -22.16 -0.11 2.23
N TYR A 3 -21.74 0.56 3.31
CA TYR A 3 -22.53 1.58 3.98
C TYR A 3 -21.74 2.89 3.99
N TYR A 4 -22.26 3.94 3.37
CA TYR A 4 -21.68 5.29 3.47
C TYR A 4 -21.61 5.73 4.95
N ASN A 5 -20.54 6.40 5.36
CA ASN A 5 -20.22 6.74 6.77
C ASN A 5 -20.05 5.54 7.72
N SER A 6 -19.73 4.37 7.19
CA SER A 6 -19.49 3.17 7.99
C SER A 6 -18.24 2.44 7.55
N ASN A 7 -17.45 1.96 8.51
CA ASN A 7 -16.35 1.03 8.24
C ASN A 7 -16.84 -0.41 8.01
N LYS A 8 -18.14 -0.63 7.78
CA LYS A 8 -18.70 -1.94 7.43
C LYS A 8 -18.13 -2.39 6.08
N GLY A 9 -17.30 -3.43 6.12
CA GLY A 9 -16.57 -3.95 4.96
C GLY A 9 -15.10 -3.56 4.93
N ALA A 10 -14.65 -2.68 5.83
CA ALA A 10 -13.24 -2.39 6.00
C ALA A 10 -12.53 -3.56 6.69
N ARG A 11 -11.32 -3.88 6.22
CA ARG A 11 -10.48 -4.93 6.82
C ARG A 11 -9.00 -4.65 6.62
N ALA A 12 -8.16 -5.30 7.41
CA ALA A 12 -6.78 -5.54 7.04
C ALA A 12 -6.78 -6.68 6.02
N ALA A 13 -6.53 -6.37 4.76
CA ALA A 13 -6.44 -7.35 3.70
C ALA A 13 -5.00 -7.84 3.57
N ARG A 14 -4.82 -9.16 3.61
CA ARG A 14 -3.55 -9.77 3.24
C ARG A 14 -3.41 -9.74 1.72
N ILE A 15 -2.24 -9.33 1.25
CA ILE A 15 -1.84 -9.37 -0.16
C ILE A 15 -0.54 -10.14 -0.29
N ILE A 16 -0.43 -10.97 -1.32
CA ILE A 16 0.77 -11.69 -1.72
C ILE A 16 1.52 -10.84 -2.74
N LEU A 17 2.79 -10.55 -2.50
CA LEU A 17 3.61 -9.65 -3.32
C LEU A 17 4.39 -10.46 -4.36
N ASN A 18 4.14 -10.19 -5.65
CA ASN A 18 4.76 -10.92 -6.77
C ASN A 18 6.03 -10.23 -7.30
N THR A 19 6.75 -9.55 -6.42
CA THR A 19 7.89 -8.71 -6.78
C THR A 19 9.14 -9.19 -6.07
N PRO A 20 10.21 -9.50 -6.81
CA PRO A 20 11.50 -9.79 -6.20
C PRO A 20 11.94 -8.65 -5.28
N ASN A 21 12.58 -8.97 -4.16
CA ASN A 21 13.08 -8.04 -3.14
C ASN A 21 12.01 -7.37 -2.26
N LEU A 22 10.73 -7.76 -2.36
CA LEU A 22 9.74 -7.48 -1.33
C LEU A 22 9.53 -8.72 -0.44
N PRO A 23 8.99 -8.54 0.78
CA PRO A 23 8.48 -9.66 1.59
C PRO A 23 7.42 -10.46 0.80
N GLU A 24 7.18 -11.70 1.20
CA GLU A 24 6.18 -12.57 0.56
C GLU A 24 4.78 -11.96 0.60
N ASP A 25 4.43 -11.29 1.71
CA ASP A 25 3.12 -10.71 1.91
C ASP A 25 3.13 -9.38 2.70
N SER A 26 1.98 -8.72 2.67
CA SER A 26 1.72 -7.54 3.51
C SER A 26 0.26 -7.48 3.91
N MET A 27 -0.02 -6.77 5.01
CA MET A 27 -1.37 -6.39 5.42
C MET A 27 -1.60 -4.94 5.01
N VAL A 28 -2.62 -4.69 4.20
CA VAL A 28 -2.99 -3.37 3.67
C VAL A 28 -4.43 -3.02 4.01
N PHE A 29 -4.73 -1.74 4.05
CA PHE A 29 -6.09 -1.30 4.34
C PHE A 29 -6.97 -1.60 3.12
N TYR A 30 -8.14 -2.18 3.35
CA TYR A 30 -9.13 -2.43 2.31
C TYR A 30 -10.45 -1.84 2.77
N ASN A 31 -11.11 -1.08 1.90
CA ASN A 31 -12.43 -0.52 2.16
C ASN A 31 -13.25 -0.45 0.86
N GLY A 32 -13.69 -1.62 0.37
CA GLY A 32 -14.60 -1.68 -0.78
C GLY A 32 -13.94 -1.57 -2.16
N GLY A 33 -12.64 -1.84 -2.27
CA GLY A 33 -11.97 -1.89 -3.58
C GLY A 33 -12.22 -3.19 -4.36
N GLY A 34 -11.89 -3.17 -5.65
CA GLY A 34 -12.11 -4.29 -6.57
C GLY A 34 -10.91 -5.24 -6.68
N TYR A 35 -10.95 -6.04 -7.74
CA TYR A 35 -9.83 -6.81 -8.27
C TYR A 35 -9.80 -6.65 -9.79
N PHE A 36 -8.66 -6.96 -10.41
CA PHE A 36 -8.48 -6.85 -11.85
C PHE A 36 -8.67 -8.22 -12.50
N LEU A 37 -9.82 -8.40 -13.16
CA LEU A 37 -10.16 -9.65 -13.86
C LEU A 37 -9.22 -9.86 -15.05
N ASP A 38 -8.72 -11.09 -15.19
CA ASP A 38 -7.86 -11.53 -16.30
C ASP A 38 -6.65 -10.64 -16.58
N ALA A 39 -6.11 -9.98 -15.54
CA ALA A 39 -4.98 -9.06 -15.66
C ALA A 39 -3.74 -9.69 -16.32
N GLN A 40 -3.55 -11.01 -16.17
CA GLN A 40 -2.49 -11.77 -16.82
C GLN A 40 -2.62 -11.86 -18.35
N ASN A 41 -3.83 -11.66 -18.89
CA ASN A 41 -4.13 -11.72 -20.32
C ASN A 41 -4.19 -10.33 -20.97
N VAL A 42 -4.04 -9.25 -20.19
CA VAL A 42 -4.06 -7.88 -20.70
C VAL A 42 -2.65 -7.48 -21.13
N ALA A 43 -2.51 -7.07 -22.39
CA ALA A 43 -1.23 -6.60 -22.92
C ALA A 43 -0.65 -5.46 -22.07
N ASN A 44 0.69 -5.42 -21.97
CA ASN A 44 1.42 -4.39 -21.23
C ASN A 44 1.02 -4.25 -19.75
N THR A 45 0.44 -5.29 -19.15
CA THR A 45 0.02 -5.31 -17.74
C THR A 45 0.83 -6.33 -16.96
N LYS A 46 1.22 -5.96 -15.73
CA LYS A 46 1.88 -6.86 -14.78
C LYS A 46 1.18 -6.79 -13.43
N ILE A 47 0.93 -7.95 -12.85
CA ILE A 47 0.39 -8.08 -11.49
C ILE A 47 1.52 -7.83 -10.48
N ILE A 48 1.33 -6.86 -9.59
CA ILE A 48 2.25 -6.55 -8.49
C ILE A 48 1.90 -7.36 -7.25
N ALA A 49 0.61 -7.50 -6.98
CA ALA A 49 0.13 -8.23 -5.81
C ALA A 49 -1.23 -8.89 -6.07
N ASN A 50 -1.46 -10.02 -5.41
CA ASN A 50 -2.74 -10.73 -5.39
C ASN A 50 -3.35 -10.71 -3.98
N TYR A 51 -4.66 -10.84 -3.90
CA TYR A 51 -5.33 -11.30 -2.68
C TYR A 51 -5.04 -12.79 -2.44
N GLU A 52 -5.37 -13.29 -1.25
CA GLU A 52 -5.19 -14.71 -0.88
C GLU A 52 -5.98 -15.69 -1.77
N ASP A 53 -7.05 -15.23 -2.41
CA ASP A 53 -7.86 -16.00 -3.36
C ASP A 53 -7.34 -15.90 -4.81
N CYS A 54 -6.06 -15.54 -4.98
CA CYS A 54 -5.35 -15.39 -6.24
C CYS A 54 -5.88 -14.28 -7.16
N LYS A 55 -6.86 -13.47 -6.74
CA LYS A 55 -7.34 -12.34 -7.56
C LYS A 55 -6.33 -11.18 -7.54
N ALA A 56 -6.09 -10.55 -8.69
CA ALA A 56 -5.13 -9.45 -8.81
C ALA A 56 -5.61 -8.21 -8.02
N ALA A 57 -4.82 -7.80 -7.03
CA ALA A 57 -5.13 -6.68 -6.12
C ALA A 57 -4.47 -5.37 -6.56
N ILE A 58 -3.25 -5.45 -7.10
CA ILE A 58 -2.49 -4.29 -7.60
C ILE A 58 -1.87 -4.68 -8.93
N ILE A 59 -2.04 -3.82 -9.94
CA ILE A 59 -1.44 -3.98 -11.26
C ILE A 59 -0.68 -2.72 -11.68
N ILE A 60 0.30 -2.90 -12.55
CA ILE A 60 0.90 -1.83 -13.35
C ILE A 60 0.58 -2.08 -14.82
N CYS A 61 0.17 -1.03 -15.53
CA CYS A 61 0.02 -1.09 -16.98
C CYS A 61 0.83 0.03 -17.65
N LYS A 62 1.30 -0.25 -18.87
CA LYS A 62 1.94 0.76 -19.74
C LYS A 62 0.93 1.21 -20.79
N PHE A 63 0.78 2.53 -20.94
CA PHE A 63 -0.06 3.13 -21.96
C PHE A 63 0.70 4.28 -22.64
N GLY A 64 0.92 4.16 -23.95
CA GLY A 64 1.82 5.05 -24.68
C GLY A 64 3.21 5.11 -24.03
N SER A 65 3.66 6.32 -23.71
CA SER A 65 4.94 6.57 -23.04
C SER A 65 4.86 6.49 -21.51
N GLY A 66 3.66 6.34 -20.93
CA GLY A 66 3.42 6.39 -19.49
C GLY A 66 3.22 5.02 -18.85
N ARG A 67 3.23 5.01 -17.52
CA ARG A 67 2.85 3.87 -16.67
C ARG A 67 1.76 4.29 -15.70
N ALA A 68 0.82 3.41 -15.43
CA ALA A 68 -0.23 3.61 -14.43
C ALA A 68 -0.25 2.45 -13.45
N ILE A 69 -0.47 2.76 -12.17
CA ILE A 69 -0.70 1.79 -11.11
C ILE A 69 -2.18 1.84 -10.77
N LEU A 70 -2.83 0.67 -10.80
CA LEU A 70 -4.22 0.54 -10.34
C LEU A 70 -4.22 -0.38 -9.13
N SER A 71 -5.00 0.00 -8.12
CA SER A 71 -5.03 -0.69 -6.84
C SER A 71 -6.45 -0.87 -6.34
N GLY A 72 -6.80 -2.09 -5.96
CA GLY A 72 -8.03 -2.39 -5.21
C GLY A 72 -7.85 -2.26 -3.68
N VAL A 73 -6.65 -1.91 -3.22
CA VAL A 73 -6.30 -1.77 -1.81
C VAL A 73 -5.70 -0.39 -1.53
N HIS A 74 -5.81 0.06 -0.29
CA HIS A 74 -5.23 1.29 0.20
C HIS A 74 -3.87 1.03 0.85
N PHE A 75 -2.85 0.82 0.02
CA PHE A 75 -1.48 0.65 0.51
C PHE A 75 -0.85 1.97 0.98
N GLU A 76 -1.42 3.11 0.61
CA GLU A 76 -0.99 4.47 0.91
C GLU A 76 -1.41 4.98 2.31
N TYR A 77 -2.39 4.33 2.94
CA TYR A 77 -2.92 4.79 4.23
C TYR A 77 -1.90 4.67 5.36
N ASP A 78 -1.74 5.69 6.20
CA ASP A 78 -0.88 5.60 7.36
C ASP A 78 -1.66 5.05 8.58
N PRO A 79 -1.32 3.86 9.11
CA PRO A 79 -2.03 3.30 10.25
C PRO A 79 -1.87 4.12 11.54
N TYR A 80 -0.83 4.94 11.66
CA TYR A 80 -0.63 5.80 12.84
C TYR A 80 -1.51 7.04 12.83
N LEU A 81 -2.09 7.41 11.68
CA LEU A 81 -3.03 8.51 11.55
C LEU A 81 -4.50 8.06 11.64
N MET A 82 -4.75 6.75 11.73
CA MET A 82 -6.11 6.21 11.83
C MET A 82 -6.70 6.45 13.23
N ARG A 83 -7.97 6.85 13.28
CA ARG A 83 -8.68 7.03 14.55
C ARG A 83 -8.90 5.68 15.23
N HIS A 84 -8.28 5.49 16.39
CA HIS A 84 -8.49 4.30 17.20
C HIS A 84 -9.93 4.18 17.68
N SER A 85 -10.48 2.97 17.56
CA SER A 85 -11.80 2.61 18.08
C SER A 85 -11.89 1.09 18.23
N LYS A 86 -12.83 0.59 19.03
CA LYS A 86 -13.06 -0.85 19.17
C LYS A 86 -13.26 -1.57 17.82
N LEU A 87 -13.88 -0.88 16.86
CA LEU A 87 -14.13 -1.39 15.50
C LEU A 87 -12.90 -1.37 14.59
N LEU A 88 -12.05 -0.34 14.70
CA LEU A 88 -10.89 -0.18 13.82
C LEU A 88 -9.60 -0.80 14.37
N ASN A 89 -9.49 -0.99 15.69
CA ASN A 89 -8.30 -1.57 16.31
C ASN A 89 -7.90 -2.95 15.74
N PRO A 90 -8.83 -3.87 15.41
CA PRO A 90 -8.50 -5.13 14.74
C PRO A 90 -7.89 -4.95 13.34
N ILE A 91 -8.13 -3.81 12.68
CA ILE A 91 -7.56 -3.46 11.37
C ILE A 91 -6.21 -2.77 11.57
N ILE A 92 -6.15 -1.77 12.45
CA ILE A 92 -4.94 -0.96 12.70
C ILE A 92 -3.76 -1.84 13.18
N LYS A 93 -4.00 -2.79 14.09
CA LYS A 93 -2.94 -3.63 14.66
C LYS A 93 -2.15 -4.42 13.59
N PRO A 94 -2.79 -5.18 12.68
CA PRO A 94 -2.11 -5.79 11.53
C PRO A 94 -1.37 -4.79 10.64
N LEU A 95 -1.95 -3.62 10.36
CA LEU A 95 -1.32 -2.61 9.50
C LEU A 95 -0.04 -2.05 10.13
N ILE A 96 -0.04 -1.79 11.44
CA ILE A 96 1.16 -1.38 12.20
C ILE A 96 2.20 -2.51 12.15
N LYS A 97 1.80 -3.75 12.41
CA LYS A 97 2.71 -4.92 12.39
C LYS A 97 3.40 -5.08 11.04
N HIS A 98 2.70 -4.82 9.94
CA HIS A 98 3.24 -4.93 8.58
C HIS A 98 3.77 -3.59 8.04
N ASN A 99 3.87 -2.52 8.84
CA ASN A 99 4.17 -1.19 8.30
C ASN A 99 5.51 -1.11 7.56
N LYS A 100 6.51 -1.89 7.99
CA LYS A 100 7.79 -2.02 7.27
C LYS A 100 7.58 -2.54 5.84
N SER A 101 6.83 -3.63 5.66
CA SER A 101 6.57 -4.20 4.33
C SER A 101 5.68 -3.29 3.48
N ARG A 102 4.74 -2.56 4.11
CA ARG A 102 3.92 -1.55 3.44
C ARG A 102 4.75 -0.39 2.88
N ILE A 103 5.70 0.14 3.67
CA ILE A 103 6.63 1.18 3.22
C ILE A 103 7.51 0.65 2.07
N MET A 104 8.00 -0.59 2.17
CA MET A 104 8.76 -1.21 1.07
C MET A 104 7.93 -1.33 -0.22
N LEU A 105 6.65 -1.72 -0.12
CA LEU A 105 5.72 -1.75 -1.24
C LEU A 105 5.54 -0.37 -1.87
N VAL A 106 5.29 0.68 -1.07
CA VAL A 106 5.16 2.06 -1.56
C VAL A 106 6.44 2.50 -2.29
N LYS A 107 7.62 2.30 -1.69
CA LYS A 107 8.90 2.61 -2.33
C LYS A 107 9.06 1.88 -3.66
N HIS A 108 8.71 0.60 -3.70
CA HIS A 108 8.77 -0.20 -4.93
C HIS A 108 7.83 0.33 -6.02
N ILE A 109 6.59 0.69 -5.66
CA ILE A 109 5.61 1.28 -6.57
C ILE A 109 6.09 2.63 -7.12
N LEU A 110 6.64 3.50 -6.27
CA LEU A 110 7.20 4.78 -6.70
C LEU A 110 8.38 4.58 -7.67
N ASN A 111 9.28 3.65 -7.38
CA ASN A 111 10.39 3.32 -8.27
C ASN A 111 9.90 2.80 -9.64
N MET A 112 8.86 1.96 -9.68
CA MET A 112 8.25 1.50 -10.94
C MET A 112 7.66 2.66 -11.77
N LEU A 113 7.18 3.70 -11.08
CA LEU A 113 6.71 4.95 -11.69
C LEU A 113 7.86 5.93 -12.01
N SER A 114 9.11 5.53 -11.81
CA SER A 114 10.29 6.38 -11.99
C SER A 114 10.27 7.63 -11.10
N ILE A 115 9.68 7.51 -9.91
CA ILE A 115 9.69 8.53 -8.86
C ILE A 115 10.68 8.07 -7.78
N GLU A 116 11.78 8.80 -7.64
CA GLU A 116 12.77 8.51 -6.59
C GLU A 116 12.26 9.00 -5.23
N ALA A 117 12.14 8.09 -4.27
CA ALA A 117 11.82 8.45 -2.89
C ALA A 117 13.08 9.01 -2.20
N ASN A 118 13.13 10.33 -1.99
CA ASN A 118 14.22 10.96 -1.24
C ASN A 118 14.25 10.44 0.21
N GLU A 119 15.30 9.73 0.60
CA GLU A 119 15.55 9.43 2.00
C GLU A 119 16.00 10.71 2.69
N LYS A 120 15.16 11.28 3.57
CA LYS A 120 15.62 12.39 4.42
C LYS A 120 16.75 11.88 5.29
N ASN A 121 17.97 12.35 5.04
CA ASN A 121 19.09 12.26 5.97
C ASN A 121 18.61 12.76 7.34
N LYS A 122 18.82 11.94 8.39
CA LYS A 122 18.75 12.40 9.78
C LYS A 122 19.88 13.39 10.03
N GLN A 123 19.83 14.59 9.46
CA GLN A 123 20.64 15.69 9.96
C GLN A 123 19.92 16.19 11.21
N SER A 124 20.40 15.69 12.34
CA SER A 124 20.09 16.08 13.70
C SER A 124 19.78 17.57 13.84
N CYS A 125 18.62 17.91 14.41
CA CYS A 125 18.46 19.14 15.16
C CYS A 125 19.46 19.09 16.33
N LYS A 126 20.70 19.52 16.09
CA LYS A 126 21.59 19.90 17.18
C LYS A 126 21.19 21.31 17.61
N ASN A 127 20.92 21.41 18.91
CA ASN A 127 20.54 22.61 19.63
C ASN A 127 21.46 23.79 19.28
N ASN A 128 20.89 24.89 18.80
CA ASN A 128 21.50 26.20 18.99
C ASN A 128 20.88 26.80 20.26
N VAL A 129 21.42 26.39 21.41
CA VAL A 129 21.42 27.27 22.58
C VAL A 129 22.62 28.18 22.36
N ASN A 130 22.38 29.39 21.87
CA ASN A 130 23.31 30.50 22.01
C ASN A 130 22.54 31.67 22.61
N SER A 131 22.81 31.87 23.90
CA SER A 131 22.85 33.11 24.67
C SER A 131 22.60 34.41 23.91
N TYR A 132 21.60 35.17 24.38
CA TYR A 132 21.71 36.59 24.75
C TYR A 132 20.76 36.87 25.93
#